data_AF-A0A2P7NZM6-F1
#
_entry.id   AF-A0A2P7NZM6-F1
#
_cell.length_a   1.000
_cell.length_b   1.000
_cell.length_c   1.000
_cell.angle_alpha   90.00
_cell.angle_beta   90.00
_cell.angle_gamma   90.00
#
_symmetry.space_group_name_H-M   'P 1'
#
loop_
_entity.id
_entity.type
_entity.pdbx_description
1 polymer ?
#
loop_
_entity_poly.entity_id
_entity_poly.type
_entity_poly.pdbx_seq_one_letter_code
_entity_poly.pdbx_strand_id
1 'polypeptide(L)' 'MSALNADQMAFLNEIVEYLVRNGVMEPRVIFETPFDHYHELGVVGVFGDELSQQIVERIHGVNRNAGIVAALK' A
#
# COMPACT_ATOMS: atom_id res chain seq x y z
N MET A 1 -0.09 1.64 -21.26
CA MET A 1 0.29 1.33 -19.85
C MET A 1 1.65 1.96 -19.63
N SER A 2 1.73 2.98 -18.80
CA SER A 2 2.99 3.62 -18.42
C SER A 2 3.78 2.63 -17.55
N ALA A 3 5.07 2.44 -17.84
CA ALA A 3 5.94 1.66 -16.97
C ALA A 3 6.08 2.37 -15.61
N LEU A 4 6.14 1.61 -14.52
CA LEU A 4 6.42 2.16 -13.20
C LEU A 4 7.85 2.71 -13.15
N ASN A 5 8.02 3.85 -12.48
CA ASN A 5 9.36 4.38 -12.21
C ASN A 5 10.05 3.61 -11.05
N ALA A 6 11.32 3.92 -10.80
CA ALA A 6 12.11 3.22 -9.77
C ALA A 6 11.49 3.36 -8.37
N ASP A 7 11.05 4.56 -7.99
CA ASP A 7 10.46 4.83 -6.67
C ASP A 7 9.13 4.09 -6.50
N GLN A 8 8.29 4.07 -7.53
CA GLN A 8 7.05 3.30 -7.56
C GLN A 8 7.30 1.80 -7.39
N MET A 9 8.30 1.26 -8.08
CA MET A 9 8.67 -0.15 -7.92
C MET A 9 9.17 -0.47 -6.51
N ALA A 10 10.02 0.40 -5.94
CA ALA A 10 10.55 0.23 -4.59
C ALA A 10 9.43 0.32 -3.52
N PHE A 11 8.51 1.27 -3.67
CA PHE A 11 7.34 1.41 -2.81
C PHE A 11 6.47 0.14 -2.79
N LEU A 12 6.15 -0.43 -3.96
CA LEU A 12 5.38 -1.66 -4.04
C LEU A 12 6.12 -2.85 -3.41
N ASN A 13 7.44 -2.92 -3.59
CA ASN A 13 8.25 -3.96 -2.94
C ASN A 13 8.20 -3.85 -1.42
N GLU A 14 8.24 -2.65 -0.85
CA GLU A 14 8.09 -2.47 0.59
C GLU A 14 6.72 -2.92 1.12
N ILE A 15 5.64 -2.67 0.37
CA ILE A 15 4.32 -3.21 0.71
C ILE A 15 4.37 -4.73 0.75
N VAL A 16 4.97 -5.36 -0.27
CA VAL A 16 5.11 -6.81 -0.34
C VAL A 16 5.94 -7.34 0.82
N GLU A 17 7.09 -6.74 1.12
CA GLU A 17 7.93 -7.13 2.25
C GLU A 17 7.20 -7.03 3.59
N TYR A 18 6.48 -5.94 3.81
CA TYR A 18 5.67 -5.75 5.01
C TYR A 18 4.63 -6.86 5.14
N LEU A 19 3.88 -7.15 4.07
CA LEU A 19 2.86 -8.20 4.06
C LEU A 19 3.46 -9.60 4.25
N VAL A 20 4.64 -9.88 3.68
CA VAL A 20 5.34 -11.15 3.88
C VAL A 20 5.78 -11.33 5.34
N ARG A 21 6.24 -10.27 5.99
CA ARG A 21 6.71 -10.31 7.39
C ARG A 21 5.56 -10.38 8.39
N ASN A 22 4.48 -9.64 8.14
CA ASN A 22 3.40 -9.42 9.11
C ASN A 22 2.11 -10.20 8.78
N GLY A 23 1.97 -10.75 7.58
CA GLY A 23 0.79 -11.45 7.08
C GLY A 23 -0.37 -10.54 6.65
N VAL A 24 -0.53 -9.40 7.31
CA VAL A 24 -1.57 -8.39 7.04
C VAL A 24 -1.00 -6.98 7.17
N MET A 25 -1.71 -5.99 6.63
CA MET A 25 -1.31 -4.58 6.70
C MET A 25 -2.53 -3.69 6.93
N GLU A 26 -2.47 -2.78 7.89
CA GLU A 26 -3.48 -1.72 7.98
C GLU A 26 -3.24 -0.71 6.83
N PRO A 27 -4.23 -0.47 5.94
CA PRO A 27 -4.00 0.36 4.75
C PRO A 27 -3.59 1.80 5.04
N ARG A 28 -3.84 2.32 6.25
CA ARG A 28 -3.43 3.69 6.62
C ARG A 28 -1.92 3.85 6.68
N VAL A 29 -1.18 2.76 6.93
CA VAL A 29 0.28 2.78 7.09
C VAL A 29 0.99 3.26 5.82
N ILE A 30 0.44 3.05 4.63
CA ILE A 30 1.08 3.47 3.36
C ILE A 30 1.00 4.99 3.10
N PHE A 31 0.32 5.73 3.98
CA PHE A 31 0.21 7.20 3.94
C PHE A 31 1.14 7.89 4.94
N GLU A 32 1.83 7.13 5.81
CA GLU A 32 2.63 7.65 6.93
C GLU A 32 3.98 6.91 7.03
N THR A 33 4.84 7.29 7.98
CA THR A 33 6.12 6.63 8.23
C THR A 33 5.94 5.12 8.44
N PRO A 34 6.70 4.23 7.75
CA PRO A 34 7.92 4.50 6.97
C PRO A 34 7.71 4.79 5.48
N PHE A 35 6.49 4.88 4.96
CA PHE A 35 6.19 5.02 3.53
C PHE A 35 6.23 6.48 3.01
N ASP A 36 6.53 7.45 3.87
CA ASP A 36 6.63 8.88 3.56
C ASP A 36 8.01 9.31 3.02
N HIS A 37 8.99 8.40 2.94
CA HIS A 37 10.34 8.75 2.51
C HIS A 37 10.49 8.97 0.99
N TYR A 38 9.59 8.42 0.16
CA TYR A 38 9.53 8.70 -1.27
C TYR A 38 8.80 10.02 -1.57
N HIS A 39 7.77 10.32 -0.77
CA HIS A 39 7.00 11.55 -0.86
C HIS A 39 6.27 11.80 0.47
N GLU A 40 6.16 13.05 0.89
CA GLU A 40 5.48 13.46 2.14
C GLU A 40 3.99 13.09 2.20
N LEU A 41 3.40 12.65 1.09
CA LEU A 41 2.00 12.23 0.97
C LEU A 41 1.88 10.70 0.87
N GLY A 42 2.98 9.98 1.11
CA GLY A 42 3.10 8.54 0.95
C GLY A 42 2.64 8.09 -0.44
N VAL A 43 1.80 7.05 -0.47
CA VAL A 43 1.27 6.45 -1.70
C VAL A 43 0.63 7.48 -2.66
N VAL A 44 -0.06 8.50 -2.14
CA VAL A 44 -0.76 9.52 -2.96
C VAL A 44 0.23 10.37 -3.72
N GLY A 45 1.34 10.76 -3.10
CA GLY A 45 2.39 11.51 -3.76
C GLY A 45 3.11 10.71 -4.84
N VAL A 46 3.24 9.39 -4.64
CA VAL A 46 3.98 8.50 -5.55
C VAL A 46 3.12 7.98 -6.72
N PHE A 47 1.83 7.76 -6.49
CA PHE A 47 0.92 7.11 -7.46
C PHE A 47 -0.28 7.96 -7.89
N GLY A 48 -0.58 9.06 -7.20
CA GLY A 48 -1.82 9.83 -7.38
C GLY A 48 -3.04 9.10 -6.82
N ASP A 49 -4.18 9.80 -6.75
CA ASP A 49 -5.37 9.32 -6.03
C ASP A 49 -5.93 8.00 -6.56
N GLU A 50 -6.09 7.88 -7.88
CA GLU A 50 -6.75 6.71 -8.51
C GLU A 50 -5.96 5.42 -8.26
N LEU A 51 -4.64 5.44 -8.50
CA LEU A 51 -3.79 4.26 -8.29
C LEU A 51 -3.58 3.98 -6.80
N SER A 52 -3.53 5.02 -5.96
CA SER A 52 -3.46 4.85 -4.50
C SER A 52 -4.69 4.13 -3.97
N GLN A 53 -5.88 4.50 -4.43
CA GLN A 53 -7.11 3.80 -4.07
C GLN A 53 -7.06 2.32 -4.48
N GLN A 54 -6.56 2.02 -5.69
CA GLN A 54 -6.41 0.63 -6.14
C GLN A 54 -5.43 -0.15 -5.24
N ILE A 55 -4.31 0.45 -4.84
CA ILE A 55 -3.34 -0.18 -3.92
C ILE A 55 -4.00 -0.49 -2.57
N VAL A 56 -4.75 0.46 -2.01
CA VAL A 56 -5.52 0.26 -0.76
C VAL A 56 -6.51 -0.89 -0.90
N GLU A 57 -7.25 -0.97 -2.01
CA GLU A 57 -8.19 -2.07 -2.28
C GLU A 57 -7.50 -3.43 -2.39
N ARG A 58 -6.28 -3.47 -2.96
CA ARG A 58 -5.46 -4.69 -3.00
C ARG A 58 -5.01 -5.12 -1.61
N ILE A 59 -4.57 -4.19 -0.77
CA ILE A 59 -4.20 -4.49 0.63
C ILE A 59 -5.41 -5.04 1.39
N HIS A 60 -6.58 -4.42 1.24
CA HIS A 60 -7.82 -4.96 1.81
C HIS A 60 -8.13 -6.37 1.29
N GLY A 61 -7.90 -6.64 0.00
CA GLY A 61 -8.04 -7.98 -0.58
C GLY A 61 -7.13 -9.01 0.08
N VAL A 62 -5.85 -8.67 0.30
CA VAL A 62 -4.89 -9.54 0.99
C VAL A 62 -5.34 -9.80 2.42
N ASN A 63 -5.74 -8.76 3.17
CA ASN A 63 -6.24 -8.91 4.54
C ASN A 63 -7.48 -9.81 4.60
N ARG A 64 -8.43 -9.66 3.68
CA ARG A 64 -9.60 -10.54 3.59
C ARG A 64 -9.21 -11.99 3.31
N ASN A 65 -8.23 -12.21 2.43
CA ASN A 65 -7.73 -13.56 2.15
C ASN A 65 -7.05 -14.19 3.37
N ALA A 66 -6.47 -13.38 4.26
CA ALA A 66 -5.92 -13.81 5.55
C ALA A 66 -7.00 -14.00 6.64
N GLY A 67 -8.29 -13.86 6.31
CA GLY A 67 -9.41 -14.03 7.24
C GLY A 67 -9.74 -12.79 8.08
N ILE A 68 -9.10 -11.64 7.80
CA ILE A 68 -9.45 -10.37 8.44
C ILE A 68 -10.67 -9.78 7.75
N VAL A 69 -11.83 -9.97 8.36
CA VAL A 69 -13.04 -9.22 8.00
C VAL A 69 -13.00 -7.91 8.78
N ALA A 70 -12.70 -6.80 8.11
CA ALA A 70 -12.85 -5.49 8.72
C ALA A 70 -14.30 -5.37 9.20
N ALA A 71 -14.49 -5.21 10.51
CA ALA A 71 -15.77 -4.77 11.04
C ALA A 71 -16.04 -3.40 10.41
N LEU A 72 -16.96 -3.36 9.45
CA LEU A 72 -17.51 -2.11 8.94
C LEU A 72 -18.05 -1.35 10.14
N LYS A 73 -17.34 -0.29 10.54
CA LYS A 73 -17.85 0.78 11.37
C LYS A 73 -17.84 2.05 10.55
#